data_AF-A0A935P0W4-F1
#
_entry.id   AF-A0A935P0W4-F1
#
_cell.length_a   1.000
_cell.length_b   1.000
_cell.length_c   1.000
_cell.angle_alpha   90.00
_cell.angle_beta   90.00
_cell.angle_gamma   90.00
#
_symmetry.space_group_name_H-M   'P 1'
#
loop_
_entity.id
_entity.type
_entity.pdbx_description
1 polymer ?
#
loop_
_entity_poly.entity_id
_entity_poly.type
_entity_poly.pdbx_seq_one_letter_code
_entity_poly.pdbx_strand_id
1 'polypeptide(L)'
;MEEVEEAEEVKVGEGLMPFYATTFDHTPTPDEVTQKLQLFLDARPSKEVGNAILPGSGTGPTLGYKLVALTVTTGSGAFDGTGQSAQAYFTGTWLTNAASSPAYSERFVLDYPNRNDLNTGSTLVFYYTLLVGSYAQGATRDQFQRGRVGNTSADRWKCASVNVLERNYLYNERLQILNFNANVERSESGDLLAYNTSWLSYQP
;
A
#
# COMPACT_ATOMS: atom_id res chain seq x y z
N MET A 1 2.69 33.29 -24.55
CA MET A 1 3.48 32.73 -23.45
C MET A 1 2.50 31.89 -22.68
N GLU A 2 2.54 30.57 -22.90
CA GLU A 2 1.72 29.61 -22.15
C GLU A 2 2.21 29.60 -20.71
N GLU A 3 1.31 29.83 -19.77
CA GLU A 3 1.55 29.65 -18.35
C GLU A 3 1.75 28.15 -18.10
N VAL A 4 2.90 27.79 -17.56
CA VAL A 4 3.14 26.45 -17.02
C VAL A 4 2.31 26.38 -15.76
N GLU A 5 1.17 25.68 -15.81
CA GLU A 5 0.40 25.29 -14.64
C GLU A 5 1.35 24.59 -13.66
N GLU A 6 1.65 25.24 -12.53
CA GLU A 6 2.35 24.61 -11.43
C GLU A 6 1.50 23.42 -10.98
N ALA A 7 2.02 22.20 -11.16
CA ALA A 7 1.37 20.99 -10.71
C ALA A 7 1.06 21.13 -9.22
N GLU A 8 -0.23 21.16 -8.85
CA GLU A 8 -0.67 21.22 -7.45
C GLU A 8 0.11 20.18 -6.63
N GLU A 9 0.79 20.67 -5.60
CA GLU A 9 1.57 19.84 -4.69
C GLU A 9 0.63 18.88 -3.97
N VAL A 10 0.64 17.62 -4.39
CA VAL A 10 -0.22 16.59 -3.84
C VAL A 10 0.15 16.39 -2.37
N LYS A 11 -0.73 16.82 -1.46
CA LYS A 11 -0.53 16.67 -0.01
C LYS A 11 -0.28 15.20 0.33
N VAL A 12 0.90 14.89 0.85
CA VAL A 12 1.25 13.58 1.41
C VAL A 12 0.89 13.58 2.89
N GLY A 13 0.12 12.58 3.35
CA GLY A 13 -0.20 12.41 4.77
C GLY A 13 1.03 12.12 5.64
N GLU A 14 0.88 12.19 6.97
CA GLU A 14 1.94 11.89 7.94
C GLU A 14 2.45 10.43 7.87
N GLY A 15 1.75 9.57 7.13
CA GLY A 15 2.07 8.16 6.94
C GLY A 15 1.02 7.27 7.62
N LEU A 16 0.38 6.41 6.83
CA LEU A 16 -0.58 5.44 7.30
C LEU A 16 0.15 4.22 7.86
N MET A 17 -0.13 3.87 9.12
CA MET A 17 0.38 2.65 9.76
C MET A 17 -0.48 1.44 9.37
N PRO A 18 0.11 0.24 9.23
CA PRO A 18 -0.66 -0.96 8.94
C PRO A 18 -1.45 -1.38 10.19
N PHE A 19 -2.69 -1.84 9.99
CA PHE A 19 -3.47 -2.44 11.08
C PHE A 19 -3.08 -3.91 11.33
N TYR A 20 -2.46 -4.56 10.34
CA TYR A 20 -1.99 -5.92 10.41
C TYR A 20 -0.77 -6.13 9.51
N ALA A 21 0.15 -7.01 9.92
CA ALA A 21 1.26 -7.46 9.08
C ALA A 21 1.52 -8.96 9.28
N THR A 22 1.92 -9.63 8.21
CA THR A 22 2.25 -11.06 8.22
C THR A 22 3.45 -11.35 7.31
N THR A 23 4.18 -12.40 7.65
CA THR A 23 5.31 -12.90 6.87
C THR A 23 4.90 -14.10 6.05
N PHE A 24 5.51 -14.26 4.88
CA PHE A 24 5.48 -15.48 4.08
C PHE A 24 6.93 -15.95 3.85
N ASP A 25 7.13 -17.26 3.80
CA ASP A 25 8.41 -17.90 3.46
C ASP A 25 8.65 -17.98 1.94
N HIS A 26 7.68 -17.51 1.15
CA HIS A 26 7.70 -17.40 -0.30
C HIS A 26 7.01 -16.09 -0.73
N THR A 27 7.03 -15.78 -2.03
CA THR A 27 6.22 -14.67 -2.57
C THR A 27 4.75 -15.10 -2.62
N PRO A 28 3.87 -14.53 -1.79
CA PRO A 28 2.50 -15.00 -1.69
C PRO A 28 1.69 -14.65 -2.93
N THR A 29 0.73 -15.51 -3.26
CA THR A 29 -0.30 -15.25 -4.27
C THR A 29 -1.36 -14.28 -3.73
N PRO A 30 -2.13 -13.59 -4.60
CA PRO A 30 -3.24 -12.73 -4.17
C PRO A 30 -4.29 -13.47 -3.33
N ASP A 31 -4.54 -14.74 -3.62
CA ASP A 31 -5.47 -15.59 -2.87
C ASP A 31 -4.95 -15.88 -1.47
N GLU A 32 -3.66 -16.18 -1.31
CA GLU A 32 -3.05 -16.39 0.00
C GLU A 32 -3.06 -15.13 0.86
N VAL A 33 -2.78 -13.97 0.26
CA VAL A 33 -2.90 -12.66 0.92
C VAL A 33 -4.34 -12.43 1.40
N THR A 34 -5.31 -12.66 0.52
CA THR A 34 -6.74 -12.52 0.83
C THR A 34 -7.16 -13.46 1.95
N GLN A 35 -6.82 -14.74 1.85
CA GLN A 35 -7.20 -15.75 2.82
C GLN A 35 -6.58 -15.45 4.19
N LYS A 36 -5.32 -15.00 4.23
CA LYS A 36 -4.64 -14.64 5.47
C LYS A 36 -5.30 -13.46 6.17
N LEU A 37 -5.72 -12.45 5.40
CA LEU A 37 -6.51 -11.35 5.94
C LEU A 37 -7.87 -11.83 6.46
N GLN A 38 -8.57 -12.68 5.69
CA GLN A 38 -9.88 -13.19 6.11
C GLN A 38 -9.78 -13.92 7.44
N LEU A 39 -8.77 -14.79 7.60
CA LEU A 39 -8.50 -15.48 8.86
C LEU A 39 -8.24 -14.51 10.02
N PHE A 40 -7.52 -13.42 9.78
CA PHE A 40 -7.30 -12.38 10.79
C PHE A 40 -8.61 -11.68 11.19
N LEU A 41 -9.44 -11.32 10.22
CA LEU A 41 -10.73 -10.65 10.45
C LEU A 41 -11.75 -11.57 11.12
N ASP A 42 -11.73 -12.87 10.83
CA ASP A 42 -12.58 -13.85 11.50
C ASP A 42 -12.14 -14.10 12.95
N ALA A 43 -10.82 -14.08 13.20
CA ALA A 43 -10.24 -14.28 14.53
C ALA A 43 -10.37 -13.05 15.45
N ARG A 44 -10.54 -11.84 14.89
CA ARG A 44 -10.65 -10.59 15.66
C ARG A 44 -11.89 -9.80 15.23
N PRO A 45 -12.89 -9.62 16.11
CA PRO A 45 -14.09 -8.87 15.73
C PRO A 45 -13.74 -7.46 15.25
N SER A 46 -14.44 -7.01 14.20
CA SER A 46 -14.22 -5.76 13.44
C SER A 46 -14.01 -4.46 14.23
N LYS A 47 -14.29 -4.46 15.54
CA LYS A 47 -14.04 -3.33 16.44
C LYS A 47 -12.56 -2.90 16.47
N GLU A 48 -11.61 -3.79 16.24
CA GLU A 48 -10.17 -3.43 16.19
C GLU A 48 -9.73 -2.78 14.87
N VAL A 49 -10.47 -3.01 13.78
CA VAL A 49 -10.14 -2.46 12.43
C VAL A 49 -11.03 -1.25 12.07
N GLY A 50 -11.93 -0.86 12.98
CA GLY A 50 -12.81 0.30 12.83
C GLY A 50 -13.95 0.09 11.83
N ASN A 51 -14.74 1.14 11.59
CA ASN A 51 -15.91 1.15 10.67
C ASN A 51 -15.57 0.90 9.19
N ALA A 52 -14.32 0.61 8.86
CA ALA A 52 -13.84 0.50 7.49
C ALA A 52 -13.97 -0.91 6.90
N ILE A 53 -14.18 -1.95 7.74
CA ILE A 53 -14.39 -3.33 7.30
C ILE A 53 -15.64 -3.88 8.02
N LEU A 54 -16.69 -4.22 7.26
CA LEU A 54 -17.97 -4.66 7.84
C LEU A 54 -17.84 -6.03 8.52
N PRO A 55 -18.41 -6.22 9.73
CA PRO A 55 -18.52 -7.55 10.33
C PRO A 55 -19.65 -8.35 9.70
N GLY A 56 -19.35 -9.60 9.32
CA GLY A 56 -20.34 -10.67 9.17
C GLY A 56 -21.30 -10.52 7.98
N SER A 57 -20.83 -10.91 6.79
CA SER A 57 -21.58 -11.42 5.60
C SER A 57 -20.93 -11.07 4.26
N GLY A 58 -19.85 -10.27 4.29
CA GLY A 58 -18.98 -9.99 3.16
C GLY A 58 -17.93 -8.96 3.60
N THR A 59 -16.65 -9.32 3.54
CA THR A 59 -15.52 -8.52 4.06
C THR A 59 -15.04 -7.47 3.05
N GLY A 60 -15.98 -6.66 2.57
CA GLY A 60 -15.70 -5.53 1.70
C GLY A 60 -15.44 -4.27 2.52
N PRO A 61 -14.56 -3.38 2.05
CA PRO A 61 -14.48 -2.02 2.57
C PRO A 61 -15.86 -1.34 2.52
N THR A 62 -16.13 -0.39 3.42
CA THR A 62 -17.32 0.47 3.30
C THR A 62 -17.15 1.48 2.17
N LEU A 63 -18.26 2.06 1.68
CA LEU A 63 -18.22 3.09 0.62
C LEU A 63 -17.26 4.23 1.02
N GLY A 64 -16.36 4.59 0.11
CA GLY A 64 -15.33 5.61 0.34
C GLY A 64 -14.05 5.07 0.96
N TYR A 65 -14.00 3.80 1.36
CA TYR A 65 -12.80 3.11 1.80
C TYR A 65 -12.33 2.08 0.79
N LYS A 66 -11.03 1.77 0.83
CA LYS A 66 -10.45 0.59 0.21
C LYS A 66 -9.44 -0.05 1.14
N LEU A 67 -9.27 -1.36 0.97
CA LEU A 67 -8.18 -2.12 1.57
C LEU A 67 -6.98 -2.05 0.64
N VAL A 68 -5.80 -1.82 1.20
CA VAL A 68 -4.52 -1.91 0.49
C VAL A 68 -3.64 -2.93 1.21
N ALA A 69 -3.17 -3.93 0.49
CA ALA A 69 -2.15 -4.85 0.96
C ALA A 69 -0.85 -4.63 0.17
N LEU A 70 0.23 -4.32 0.89
CA LEU A 70 1.56 -4.14 0.31
C LEU A 70 2.40 -5.37 0.61
N THR A 71 2.67 -6.18 -0.41
CA THR A 71 3.66 -7.25 -0.31
C THR A 71 5.03 -6.68 -0.63
N VAL A 72 5.91 -6.57 0.36
CA VAL A 72 7.23 -5.97 0.26
C VAL A 72 8.28 -7.06 0.34
N THR A 73 9.15 -7.10 -0.67
CA THR A 73 10.29 -8.02 -0.72
C THR A 73 11.57 -7.23 -0.50
N THR A 74 12.30 -7.58 0.55
CA THR A 74 13.64 -7.03 0.82
C THR A 74 14.69 -7.78 0.00
N GLY A 75 15.74 -7.07 -0.44
CA GLY A 75 16.88 -7.68 -1.13
C GLY A 75 17.56 -8.79 -0.30
N SER A 76 18.18 -9.74 -0.97
CA SER A 76 18.83 -10.93 -0.37
C SER A 76 20.33 -10.76 -0.15
N GLY A 77 20.91 -9.62 -0.51
CA GLY A 77 22.31 -9.29 -0.25
C GLY A 77 22.58 -9.06 1.23
N ALA A 78 23.82 -9.30 1.64
CA ALA A 78 24.27 -8.93 2.98
C ALA A 78 24.01 -7.42 3.19
N PHE A 79 23.38 -7.07 4.31
CA PHE A 79 23.01 -5.68 4.66
C PHE A 79 21.97 -5.03 3.72
N ASP A 80 21.10 -5.84 3.12
CA ASP A 80 19.92 -5.34 2.38
C ASP A 80 18.72 -5.06 3.29
N GLY A 81 18.67 -5.64 4.50
CA GLY A 81 17.65 -5.35 5.51
C GLY A 81 17.95 -4.09 6.32
N THR A 82 16.93 -3.59 7.04
CA THR A 82 17.03 -2.43 7.94
C THR A 82 16.63 -2.79 9.37
N GLY A 83 17.31 -2.15 10.33
CA GLY A 83 16.99 -2.17 11.76
C GLY A 83 15.93 -1.14 12.17
N GLN A 84 15.47 -0.31 11.22
CA GLN A 84 14.64 0.86 11.46
C GLN A 84 13.42 0.87 10.52
N SER A 85 12.67 -0.22 10.45
CA SER A 85 11.50 -0.35 9.54
C SER A 85 10.47 0.77 9.66
N ALA A 86 10.32 1.38 10.85
CA ALA A 86 9.46 2.55 11.08
C ALA A 86 9.83 3.79 10.22
N GLN A 87 11.02 3.82 9.63
CA GLN A 87 11.49 4.89 8.74
C GLN A 87 11.37 4.52 7.26
N ALA A 88 11.05 3.27 6.94
CA ALA A 88 10.81 2.80 5.59
C ALA A 88 9.35 2.99 5.22
N TYR A 89 9.10 3.47 4.00
CA TYR A 89 7.74 3.72 3.53
C TYR A 89 7.60 3.45 2.04
N PHE A 90 6.36 3.17 1.65
CA PHE A 90 5.91 3.19 0.27
C PHE A 90 5.01 4.40 0.07
N THR A 91 5.17 5.15 -1.01
CA THR A 91 4.21 6.18 -1.42
C THR A 91 3.54 5.73 -2.71
N GLY A 92 2.21 5.64 -2.70
CA GLY A 92 1.42 5.45 -3.91
C GLY A 92 0.79 6.76 -4.36
N THR A 93 0.60 6.92 -5.67
CA THR A 93 -0.18 8.01 -6.26
C THR A 93 -1.33 7.43 -7.08
N TRP A 94 -2.51 8.02 -6.94
CA TRP A 94 -3.73 7.65 -7.65
C TRP A 94 -4.31 8.84 -8.40
N LEU A 95 -4.86 8.60 -9.60
CA LEU A 95 -5.81 9.51 -10.22
C LEU A 95 -7.22 9.19 -9.74
N THR A 96 -8.06 10.19 -9.64
CA THR A 96 -9.48 10.01 -9.32
C THR A 96 -10.37 10.67 -10.35
N ASN A 97 -11.65 10.29 -10.35
CA ASN A 97 -12.67 10.94 -11.14
C ASN A 97 -13.32 12.14 -10.44
N ALA A 98 -12.86 12.53 -9.24
CA ALA A 98 -13.42 13.67 -8.55
C ALA A 98 -12.90 14.98 -9.16
N ALA A 99 -13.82 15.87 -9.52
CA ALA A 99 -13.49 17.17 -10.09
C ALA A 99 -12.67 18.07 -9.14
N SER A 100 -12.78 17.84 -7.83
CA SER A 100 -12.09 18.63 -6.80
C SER A 100 -10.65 18.17 -6.51
N SER A 101 -10.26 16.98 -6.96
CA SER A 101 -8.92 16.44 -6.74
C SER A 101 -8.61 15.37 -7.79
N PRO A 102 -7.95 15.75 -8.89
CA PRO A 102 -7.67 14.83 -9.99
C PRO A 102 -6.67 13.74 -9.59
N ALA A 103 -5.86 13.98 -8.54
CA ALA A 103 -4.89 13.03 -8.02
C ALA A 103 -4.71 13.15 -6.50
N TYR A 104 -4.39 12.05 -5.84
CA TYR A 104 -3.94 12.04 -4.45
C TYR A 104 -2.77 11.08 -4.26
N SER A 105 -1.99 11.29 -3.21
CA SER A 105 -0.90 10.40 -2.80
C SER A 105 -1.05 10.03 -1.34
N GLU A 106 -0.68 8.81 -1.02
CA GLU A 106 -0.64 8.32 0.36
C GLU A 106 0.71 7.66 0.63
N ARG A 107 1.23 7.92 1.83
CA ARG A 107 2.43 7.29 2.36
C ARG A 107 2.02 6.17 3.30
N PHE A 108 2.58 4.98 3.12
CA PHE A 108 2.34 3.79 3.93
C PHE A 108 3.64 3.44 4.65
N VAL A 109 3.62 3.47 5.98
CA VAL A 109 4.78 3.08 6.79
C VAL A 109 4.91 1.56 6.75
N LEU A 110 6.10 1.05 6.41
CA LEU A 110 6.37 -0.38 6.25
C LEU A 110 6.89 -1.00 7.55
N ASP A 111 6.13 -0.82 8.62
CA ASP A 111 6.50 -1.23 9.98
C ASP A 111 5.31 -1.84 10.72
N TYR A 112 5.53 -2.99 11.36
CA TYR A 112 4.64 -3.50 12.38
C TYR A 112 5.28 -3.34 13.76
N PRO A 113 4.61 -2.66 14.71
CA PRO A 113 5.20 -2.33 16.00
C PRO A 113 5.83 -3.54 16.69
N ASN A 114 7.06 -3.34 17.18
CA ASN A 114 7.86 -4.30 17.95
C ASN A 114 8.39 -5.52 17.17
N ARG A 115 8.35 -5.51 15.84
CA ARG A 115 8.75 -6.68 15.05
C ARG A 115 9.97 -6.47 14.12
N ASN A 116 10.36 -5.22 13.87
CA ASN A 116 11.43 -4.82 12.94
C ASN A 116 11.48 -5.71 11.69
N ASP A 117 10.52 -5.46 10.82
CA ASP A 117 10.04 -6.47 9.88
C ASP A 117 10.93 -6.64 8.65
N LEU A 118 11.64 -5.60 8.21
CA LEU A 118 12.34 -5.55 6.92
C LEU A 118 13.73 -6.19 6.96
N ASN A 119 13.77 -7.48 7.28
CA ASN A 119 15.00 -8.27 7.35
C ASN A 119 15.53 -8.64 5.95
N THR A 120 16.81 -8.97 5.84
CA THR A 120 17.41 -9.44 4.58
C THR A 120 16.64 -10.65 4.03
N GLY A 121 16.24 -10.58 2.75
CA GLY A 121 15.55 -11.65 2.04
C GLY A 121 14.12 -11.92 2.50
N SER A 122 13.54 -11.09 3.36
CA SER A 122 12.17 -11.28 3.84
C SER A 122 11.12 -10.87 2.81
N THR A 123 9.99 -11.57 2.81
CA THR A 123 8.74 -11.12 2.17
C THR A 123 7.67 -10.89 3.24
N LEU A 124 7.15 -9.66 3.30
CA LEU A 124 6.11 -9.27 4.25
C LEU A 124 4.90 -8.69 3.54
N VAL A 125 3.74 -8.87 4.16
CA VAL A 125 2.49 -8.26 3.70
C VAL A 125 1.97 -7.36 4.80
N PHE A 126 1.84 -6.07 4.48
CA PHE A 126 1.28 -5.04 5.35
C PHE A 126 -0.11 -4.67 4.87
N TYR A 127 -1.09 -4.64 5.77
CA TYR A 127 -2.50 -4.35 5.46
C TYR A 127 -2.90 -2.98 6.01
N TYR A 128 -3.51 -2.19 5.15
CA TYR A 128 -3.92 -0.82 5.41
C TYR A 128 -5.36 -0.58 4.98
N THR A 129 -5.97 0.41 5.61
CA THR A 129 -7.28 0.91 5.22
C THR A 129 -7.14 2.35 4.75
N LEU A 130 -7.47 2.62 3.50
CA LEU A 130 -7.39 3.95 2.92
C LEU A 130 -8.78 4.58 2.78
N LEU A 131 -8.99 5.74 3.39
CA LEU A 131 -10.19 6.56 3.20
C LEU A 131 -10.04 7.42 1.94
N VAL A 132 -10.50 6.92 0.80
CA VAL A 132 -10.43 7.66 -0.48
C VAL A 132 -11.20 8.98 -0.39
N GLY A 133 -12.33 8.98 0.33
CA GLY A 133 -13.19 10.16 0.46
C GLY A 133 -12.59 11.36 1.17
N SER A 134 -11.53 11.20 1.99
CA SER A 134 -10.82 12.32 2.61
C SER A 134 -9.89 13.04 1.63
N TYR A 135 -9.45 12.33 0.59
CA TYR A 135 -8.59 12.88 -0.45
C TYR A 135 -9.39 13.46 -1.61
N ALA A 136 -10.46 12.76 -2.00
CA ALA A 136 -11.27 13.11 -3.15
C ALA A 136 -12.76 12.89 -2.81
N GLN A 137 -13.40 13.93 -2.27
CA GLN A 137 -14.81 13.87 -1.89
C GLN A 137 -15.68 13.53 -3.11
N GLY A 138 -16.47 12.46 -3.01
CA GLY A 138 -17.30 11.97 -4.12
C GLY A 138 -16.57 11.09 -5.14
N ALA A 139 -15.27 10.83 -4.98
CA ALA A 139 -14.58 9.82 -5.78
C ALA A 139 -15.20 8.44 -5.55
N THR A 140 -15.65 7.83 -6.64
CA THR A 140 -16.18 6.46 -6.65
C THR A 140 -15.22 5.48 -7.30
N ARG A 141 -14.21 6.00 -8.01
CA ARG A 141 -13.18 5.25 -8.72
C ARG A 141 -11.85 5.98 -8.58
N ASP A 142 -10.80 5.19 -8.47
CA ASP A 142 -9.43 5.67 -8.59
C ASP A 142 -8.61 4.73 -9.47
N GLN A 143 -7.45 5.25 -9.88
CA GLN A 143 -6.51 4.58 -10.76
C GLN A 143 -5.10 4.74 -10.19
N PHE A 144 -4.54 3.67 -9.64
CA PHE A 144 -3.14 3.66 -9.20
C PHE A 144 -2.23 3.99 -10.38
N GLN A 145 -1.41 5.02 -10.27
CA GLN A 145 -0.54 5.50 -11.34
C GLN A 145 0.90 5.09 -11.18
N ARG A 146 1.41 5.20 -9.96
CA ARG A 146 2.83 5.05 -9.68
C ARG A 146 3.07 4.82 -8.20
N GLY A 147 4.22 4.22 -7.92
CA GLY A 147 4.71 4.07 -6.57
C GLY A 147 6.20 4.41 -6.48
N ARG A 148 6.61 4.82 -5.29
CA ARG A 148 8.01 5.01 -4.90
C ARG A 148 8.23 4.45 -3.51
N VAL A 149 9.44 4.00 -3.23
CA VAL A 149 9.85 3.62 -1.88
C VAL A 149 10.81 4.66 -1.33
N GLY A 150 10.76 4.87 -0.03
CA GLY A 150 11.67 5.77 0.63
C GLY A 150 12.09 5.24 1.98
N ASN A 151 13.18 5.81 2.47
CA ASN A 151 13.71 5.49 3.77
C ASN A 151 14.33 6.75 4.39
N THR A 152 13.86 7.14 5.58
CA THR A 152 14.38 8.27 6.34
C THR A 152 15.43 7.86 7.39
N SER A 153 15.67 6.56 7.58
CA SER A 153 16.69 6.09 8.51
C SER A 153 18.10 6.39 8.00
N ALA A 154 19.07 6.30 8.92
CA ALA A 154 20.47 6.35 8.58
C ALA A 154 21.03 5.01 8.06
N ASP A 155 20.28 3.91 8.21
CA ASP A 155 20.69 2.62 7.66
C ASP A 155 20.11 2.42 6.26
N ARG A 156 20.83 1.67 5.44
CA ARG A 156 20.41 1.36 4.08
C ARG A 156 19.35 0.25 4.13
N TRP A 157 18.30 0.40 3.33
CA TRP A 157 17.37 -0.68 3.02
C TRP A 157 17.37 -0.92 1.51
N LYS A 158 17.38 -2.19 1.09
CA LYS A 158 17.20 -2.53 -0.32
C LYS A 158 15.81 -3.11 -0.55
N CYS A 159 14.97 -2.34 -1.23
CA CYS A 159 13.68 -2.84 -1.69
C CYS A 159 13.85 -3.55 -3.04
N ALA A 160 13.53 -4.84 -3.09
CA ALA A 160 13.50 -5.59 -4.34
C ALA A 160 12.22 -5.29 -5.13
N SER A 161 11.06 -5.43 -4.48
CA SER A 161 9.76 -5.21 -5.10
C SER A 161 8.69 -4.84 -4.09
N VAL A 162 7.65 -4.15 -4.58
CA VAL A 162 6.39 -3.95 -3.86
C VAL A 162 5.24 -4.41 -4.76
N ASN A 163 4.43 -5.35 -4.28
CA ASN A 163 3.14 -5.65 -4.90
C ASN A 163 2.05 -4.90 -4.16
N VAL A 164 1.27 -4.11 -4.89
CA VAL A 164 0.15 -3.32 -4.38
C VAL A 164 -1.14 -4.04 -4.77
N LEU A 165 -1.76 -4.74 -3.81
CA LEU A 165 -3.08 -5.32 -3.96
C LEU A 165 -4.11 -4.39 -3.34
N GLU A 166 -5.09 -3.95 -4.11
CA GLU A 166 -6.17 -3.09 -3.65
C GLU A 166 -7.51 -3.81 -3.81
N ARG A 167 -8.38 -3.66 -2.82
CA ARG A 167 -9.77 -4.11 -2.89
C ARG A 167 -10.68 -2.97 -2.50
N ASN A 168 -11.69 -2.67 -3.31
CA ASN A 168 -12.66 -1.61 -3.01
C ASN A 168 -13.97 -2.17 -2.42
N TYR A 169 -14.89 -1.28 -2.05
CA TYR A 169 -16.19 -1.62 -1.46
C TYR A 169 -17.10 -2.50 -2.34
N LEU A 170 -16.82 -2.60 -3.64
CA LEU A 170 -17.53 -3.46 -4.59
C LEU A 170 -16.85 -4.83 -4.77
N TYR A 171 -15.83 -5.14 -3.96
CA TYR A 171 -15.01 -6.36 -4.08
C TYR A 171 -14.26 -6.48 -5.41
N ASN A 172 -14.09 -5.37 -6.13
CA ASN A 172 -13.18 -5.37 -7.27
C ASN A 172 -11.75 -5.27 -6.74
N GLU A 173 -10.84 -5.89 -7.48
CA GLU A 173 -9.44 -5.97 -7.11
C GLU A 173 -8.52 -5.35 -8.16
N ARG A 174 -7.36 -4.88 -7.71
CA ARG A 174 -6.30 -4.44 -8.59
C ARG A 174 -4.96 -4.85 -8.00
N LEU A 175 -4.10 -5.43 -8.82
CA LEU A 175 -2.74 -5.81 -8.46
C LEU A 175 -1.73 -5.05 -9.32
N GLN A 176 -0.83 -4.30 -8.69
CA GLN A 176 0.39 -3.80 -9.32
C GLN A 176 1.61 -4.52 -8.78
N ILE A 177 2.60 -4.72 -9.64
CA ILE A 177 3.91 -5.22 -9.28
C ILE A 177 4.93 -4.15 -9.66
N LEU A 178 5.63 -3.59 -8.67
CA LEU A 178 6.64 -2.56 -8.84
C LEU A 178 8.01 -3.12 -8.46
N ASN A 179 8.89 -3.28 -9.45
CA ASN A 179 10.23 -3.84 -9.28
C ASN A 179 11.26 -2.73 -9.09
N PHE A 180 11.56 -2.37 -7.84
CA PHE A 180 12.48 -1.29 -7.51
C PHE A 180 13.95 -1.71 -7.66
N ASN A 181 14.31 -2.87 -7.10
CA ASN A 181 15.70 -3.32 -6.96
C ASN A 181 16.68 -2.18 -6.56
N ALA A 182 16.24 -1.32 -5.65
CA ALA A 182 16.90 -0.06 -5.32
C ALA A 182 17.35 -0.05 -3.86
N ASN A 183 18.53 0.53 -3.63
CA ASN A 183 18.98 0.89 -2.28
C ASN A 183 18.40 2.26 -1.93
N VAL A 184 17.75 2.36 -0.78
CA VAL A 184 17.20 3.61 -0.24
C VAL A 184 17.83 3.90 1.11
N GLU A 185 18.52 5.04 1.19
CA GLU A 185 19.15 5.58 2.40
C GLU A 185 18.93 7.09 2.40
N ARG A 186 18.24 7.61 3.43
CA ARG A 186 17.88 9.04 3.56
C ARG A 186 17.37 9.67 2.25
N SER A 187 16.60 8.91 1.50
CA SER A 187 16.17 9.27 0.15
C SER A 187 14.91 8.50 -0.25
N GLU A 188 14.33 8.92 -1.37
CA GLU A 188 13.30 8.20 -2.09
C GLU A 188 13.90 7.61 -3.37
N SER A 189 13.36 6.47 -3.81
CA SER A 189 13.61 5.95 -5.14
C SER A 189 12.99 6.88 -6.19
N GLY A 190 13.34 6.66 -7.46
CA GLY A 190 12.53 7.16 -8.57
C GLY A 190 11.13 6.54 -8.57
N ASP A 191 10.20 7.22 -9.24
CA ASP A 191 8.84 6.71 -9.46
C ASP A 191 8.86 5.51 -10.40
N LEU A 192 8.12 4.45 -10.05
CA LEU A 192 7.78 3.37 -10.97
C LEU A 192 6.31 3.49 -11.38
N LEU A 193 6.09 3.56 -12.69
CA LEU A 193 4.75 3.63 -13.27
C LEU A 193 4.03 2.27 -13.17
N ALA A 194 2.72 2.35 -13.00
CA ALA A 194 1.83 1.21 -13.01
C ALA A 194 1.64 0.66 -14.43
N TYR A 195 1.68 -0.66 -14.59
CA TYR A 195 1.54 -1.31 -15.89
C TYR A 195 0.10 -1.77 -16.20
N ASN A 196 -0.73 -2.05 -15.19
CA ASN A 196 -2.12 -2.49 -15.40
C ASN A 196 -3.08 -1.86 -14.41
N THR A 197 -3.56 -0.66 -14.72
CA THR A 197 -4.27 0.18 -13.75
C THR A 197 -5.78 -0.10 -13.60
N SER A 198 -6.31 -1.06 -14.35
CA SER A 198 -7.75 -1.38 -14.35
C SER A 198 -8.16 -2.21 -13.14
N TRP A 199 -9.39 -2.01 -12.67
CA TRP A 199 -10.02 -2.90 -11.70
C TRP A 199 -10.48 -4.18 -12.39
N LEU A 200 -10.13 -5.33 -11.83
CA LEU A 200 -10.66 -6.62 -12.21
C LEU A 200 -11.86 -6.96 -11.31
N SER A 201 -12.99 -7.33 -11.90
CA SER A 201 -14.14 -7.80 -11.12
C SER A 201 -13.83 -9.18 -10.55
N TYR A 202 -13.96 -9.34 -9.23
CA TYR A 202 -13.95 -10.67 -8.63
C TYR A 202 -15.23 -11.40 -9.03
N GLN A 203 -15.11 -12.47 -9.83
CA GLN A 203 -16.19 -13.44 -10.01
C GLN A 203 -15.86 -14.60 -9.05
N PRO A 204 -16.68 -14.86 -8.03
CA PRO A 204 -16.48 -15.98 -7.11
C PRO A 204 -16.59 -17.34 -7.81
#